data_AF-A0A1I7WTX9-F1
#
_entry.id   AF-A0A1I7WTX9-F1
#
_cell.length_a   1.000
_cell.length_b   1.000
_cell.length_c   1.000
_cell.angle_alpha   90.00
_cell.angle_beta   90.00
_cell.angle_gamma   90.00
#
_symmetry.space_group_name_H-M   'P 1'
#
loop_
_entity.id
_entity.type
_entity.pdbx_description
1 polymer ?
#
loop_
_entity_poly.entity_id
_entity_poly.type
_entity_poly.pdbx_seq_one_letter_code
_entity_poly.pdbx_strand_id
1 'polypeptide(L)'
;MGGRYEVELCTVLLEEHFGISVSKVAEAVMKESGPLPVIVNRLKNKVKLSTIRRALVVLEQHRMVNFKIDQNMRVIYTIDRCAILSLARAARYIIFQYNKKCIYIFRLLQLRGYLEEDQIEKLTMMSSKETRELLYAMLEEGYVFTKPIGKTNDFAPARTFFLYHVNLPQTVRGLVEYTCKMMRNMVLRRSFESREHKHLTERQVKMESIMETIASDDNLDEETKKQQMTEVEEMYLSNADRAMLDRFRKAQTLLIASETESEKALFAFRLFMDFASRIS
;
A
#
# COMPACT_ATOMS: atom_id res chain seq x y z
N MET A 1 11.11 -6.28 23.97
CA MET A 1 9.70 -6.52 23.57
C MET A 1 9.32 -5.98 22.18
N GLY A 2 10.19 -5.26 21.45
CA GLY A 2 9.85 -4.68 20.13
C GLY A 2 9.79 -5.65 18.93
N GLY A 3 10.42 -6.83 19.01
CA GLY A 3 10.54 -7.74 17.86
C GLY A 3 9.30 -8.55 17.49
N ARG A 4 8.30 -8.68 18.36
CA ARG A 4 7.13 -9.54 18.11
C ARG A 4 6.14 -8.91 17.12
N TYR A 5 5.84 -7.62 17.33
CA TYR A 5 4.98 -6.82 16.44
C TYR A 5 5.61 -6.58 15.07
N GLU A 6 6.93 -6.44 15.02
CA GLU A 6 7.67 -6.21 13.77
C GLU A 6 7.68 -7.46 12.87
N VAL A 7 7.78 -8.64 13.50
CA VAL A 7 7.66 -9.93 12.80
C VAL A 7 6.23 -10.14 12.31
N GLU A 8 5.22 -9.88 13.13
CA GLU A 8 3.80 -9.97 12.72
C GLU A 8 3.49 -9.04 11.53
N LEU A 9 3.97 -7.79 11.58
CA LEU A 9 3.81 -6.84 10.48
C LEU A 9 4.46 -7.33 9.19
N CYS A 10 5.70 -7.81 9.25
CA CYS A 10 6.39 -8.34 8.08
C CYS A 10 5.70 -9.60 7.53
N THR A 11 5.09 -10.44 8.39
CA THR A 11 4.31 -11.60 7.93
C THR A 11 3.03 -11.21 7.22
N VAL A 12 2.28 -10.23 7.74
CA VAL A 12 1.05 -9.74 7.10
C VAL A 12 1.38 -9.11 5.74
N LEU A 13 2.44 -8.30 5.66
CA LEU A 13 2.88 -7.68 4.40
C LEU A 13 3.29 -8.72 3.35
N LEU A 14 4.03 -9.75 3.74
CA LEU A 14 4.43 -10.80 2.81
C LEU A 14 3.27 -11.72 2.40
N GLU A 15 2.30 -11.90 3.27
CA GLU A 15 1.08 -12.66 2.98
C GLU A 15 0.24 -11.94 1.92
N GLU A 16 0.09 -10.62 2.07
CA GLU A 16 -0.64 -9.79 1.13
C GLU A 16 0.05 -9.71 -0.26
N HIS A 17 1.38 -9.63 -0.29
CA HIS A 17 2.12 -9.41 -1.53
C HIS A 17 2.51 -10.68 -2.30
N PHE A 18 2.85 -11.76 -1.60
CA PHE A 18 3.38 -12.98 -2.20
C PHE A 18 2.58 -14.24 -1.82
N GLY A 19 1.55 -14.08 -0.99
CA GLY A 19 0.68 -15.14 -0.54
C GLY A 19 1.18 -15.88 0.71
N ILE A 20 0.25 -16.64 1.28
CA ILE A 20 0.39 -17.38 2.55
C ILE A 20 1.63 -18.30 2.58
N SER A 21 2.01 -18.87 1.43
CA SER A 21 3.16 -19.78 1.33
C SER A 21 4.50 -19.06 1.55
N VAL A 22 4.65 -17.85 1.00
CA VAL A 22 5.88 -17.06 1.12
C VAL A 22 5.98 -16.41 2.49
N SER A 23 4.85 -15.94 3.02
CA SER A 23 4.77 -15.40 4.39
C SER A 23 5.21 -16.42 5.44
N LYS A 24 4.70 -17.66 5.38
CA LYS A 24 5.09 -18.72 6.32
C LYS A 24 6.58 -19.08 6.25
N VAL A 25 7.16 -19.05 5.05
CA VAL A 25 8.60 -19.28 4.85
C VAL A 25 9.40 -18.13 5.45
N ALA A 26 8.97 -16.90 5.22
CA ALA A 26 9.63 -15.73 5.76
C ALA A 26 9.51 -15.63 7.28
N GLU A 27 8.36 -15.94 7.87
CA GLU A 27 8.14 -16.01 9.32
C GLU A 27 9.13 -16.99 9.98
N ALA A 28 9.31 -18.17 9.36
CA ALA A 28 10.23 -19.20 9.87
C ALA A 28 11.69 -18.73 9.86
N VAL A 29 12.09 -17.91 8.89
CA VAL A 29 13.43 -17.32 8.78
C VAL A 29 13.59 -16.08 9.67
N MET A 30 12.51 -15.33 9.90
CA MET A 30 12.49 -14.17 10.82
C MET A 30 12.63 -14.57 12.29
N LYS A 31 12.09 -15.74 12.67
CA LYS A 31 12.19 -16.28 14.03
C LYS A 31 13.63 -16.67 14.38
N GLU A 32 14.34 -17.28 13.43
CA GLU A 32 15.74 -17.66 13.63
C GLU A 32 16.43 -17.81 12.27
N SER A 33 17.51 -17.09 12.02
CA SER A 33 18.28 -17.22 10.79
C SER A 33 18.97 -18.58 10.73
N GLY A 34 19.00 -19.22 9.56
CA GLY A 34 19.53 -20.57 9.48
C GLY A 34 19.63 -21.11 8.05
N PRO A 35 20.30 -22.26 7.86
CA PRO A 35 20.45 -22.87 6.55
C PRO A 35 19.16 -23.57 6.09
N LEU A 36 19.06 -23.81 4.77
CA LEU A 36 17.88 -24.45 4.14
C LEU A 36 17.38 -25.70 4.88
N PRO A 37 18.23 -26.65 5.33
CA PRO A 37 17.76 -27.83 6.04
C PRO A 37 17.04 -27.53 7.35
N VAL A 38 17.45 -26.47 8.05
CA VAL A 38 16.82 -26.03 9.31
C VAL A 38 15.46 -25.40 9.02
N ILE A 39 15.36 -24.57 7.98
CA ILE A 39 14.09 -23.96 7.55
C ILE A 39 13.08 -25.04 7.12
N VAL A 40 13.54 -26.04 6.37
CA VAL A 40 12.72 -27.18 5.94
C VAL A 40 12.27 -28.03 7.13
N ASN A 41 13.13 -28.24 8.12
CA ASN A 41 12.78 -29.00 9.32
C ASN A 41 11.75 -28.26 10.20
N ARG A 42 11.80 -26.93 10.26
CA ARG A 42 10.79 -26.12 10.97
C ARG A 42 9.43 -26.06 10.25
N LEU A 43 9.45 -26.12 8.92
CA LEU A 43 8.25 -26.09 8.07
C LEU A 43 7.73 -27.49 7.69
N LYS A 44 8.28 -28.53 8.33
CA LYS A 44 7.94 -29.92 8.06
C LYS A 44 6.43 -30.12 8.22
N ASN A 45 5.81 -30.76 7.22
CA ASN A 45 4.36 -30.98 7.07
C ASN A 45 3.49 -29.73 6.82
N LYS A 46 4.05 -28.52 6.75
CA LYS A 46 3.29 -27.28 6.48
C LYS A 46 3.46 -26.75 5.05
N VAL A 47 4.63 -26.92 4.45
CA VAL A 47 4.94 -26.43 3.09
C VAL A 47 5.83 -27.44 2.35
N LYS A 48 5.55 -27.72 1.08
CA LYS A 48 6.38 -28.61 0.24
C LYS A 48 7.75 -28.00 -0.04
N LEU A 49 8.80 -28.83 -0.11
CA LEU A 49 10.18 -28.41 -0.38
C LEU A 49 10.33 -27.55 -1.66
N SER A 50 9.59 -27.89 -2.72
CA SER A 50 9.57 -27.15 -3.99
C SER A 50 8.99 -25.73 -3.86
N THR A 51 8.03 -25.54 -2.94
CA THR A 51 7.44 -24.23 -2.65
C THR A 51 8.37 -23.40 -1.75
N ILE A 52 9.06 -24.03 -0.79
CA ILE A 52 10.06 -23.35 0.06
C ILE A 52 11.21 -22.81 -0.79
N ARG A 53 11.75 -23.61 -1.72
CA ARG A 53 12.80 -23.17 -2.64
C ARG A 53 12.35 -22.00 -3.52
N ARG A 54 11.15 -22.09 -4.11
CA ARG A 54 10.59 -20.99 -4.92
C ARG A 54 10.38 -19.72 -4.08
N ALA A 55 9.87 -19.84 -2.86
CA ALA A 55 9.66 -18.71 -1.97
C ALA A 55 10.99 -18.01 -1.62
N LEU A 56 12.05 -18.76 -1.33
CA LEU A 56 13.37 -18.18 -1.04
C LEU A 56 13.97 -17.48 -2.26
N VAL A 57 13.81 -18.03 -3.47
CA VAL A 57 14.25 -17.38 -4.71
C VAL A 57 13.49 -16.08 -4.96
N VAL A 58 12.17 -16.07 -4.76
CA VAL A 58 11.36 -14.85 -4.89
C VAL A 58 11.80 -13.79 -3.87
N LEU A 59 11.99 -14.18 -2.61
CA LEU A 59 12.43 -13.26 -1.57
C LEU A 59 13.86 -12.74 -1.79
N GLU A 60 14.74 -13.54 -2.38
CA GLU A 60 16.09 -13.12 -2.80
C GLU A 60 16.02 -12.11 -3.95
N GLN A 61 15.23 -12.38 -5.00
CA GLN A 61 15.03 -11.47 -6.14
C GLN A 61 14.53 -10.10 -5.69
N HIS A 62 13.67 -10.06 -4.66
CA HIS A 62 13.16 -8.83 -4.06
C HIS A 62 14.08 -8.22 -2.99
N ARG A 63 15.31 -8.75 -2.80
CA ARG A 63 16.29 -8.32 -1.78
C ARG A 63 15.75 -8.29 -0.35
N MET A 64 14.79 -9.16 -0.04
CA MET A 64 14.21 -9.30 1.29
C MET A 64 14.95 -10.35 2.14
N VAL A 65 15.60 -11.29 1.45
CA VAL A 65 16.42 -12.33 2.05
C VAL A 65 17.85 -12.19 1.54
N ASN A 66 18.77 -12.02 2.47
CA ASN A 66 20.20 -12.07 2.23
C ASN A 66 20.72 -13.47 2.57
N PHE A 67 21.73 -13.94 1.84
CA PHE A 67 22.43 -15.18 2.15
C PHE A 67 23.88 -14.89 2.54
N LYS A 68 24.36 -15.56 3.59
CA LYS A 68 25.77 -15.52 4.02
C LYS A 68 26.31 -16.94 4.07
N ILE A 69 27.57 -17.12 3.69
CA ILE A 69 28.25 -18.41 3.79
C ILE A 69 28.99 -18.43 5.13
N ASP A 70 28.66 -19.42 5.97
CA ASP A 70 29.30 -19.63 7.26
C ASP A 70 30.66 -20.34 7.11
N GLN A 71 31.47 -20.37 8.18
CA GLN A 71 32.77 -21.06 8.23
C GLN A 71 32.69 -22.54 7.81
N ASN A 72 31.52 -23.15 7.99
CA ASN A 72 31.22 -24.53 7.60
C ASN A 72 30.72 -24.68 6.15
N MET A 73 30.91 -23.69 5.27
CA MET A 73 30.44 -23.66 3.88
C MET A 73 28.92 -23.81 3.72
N ARG A 74 28.15 -23.45 4.76
CA ARG A 74 26.68 -23.52 4.75
C ARG A 74 26.09 -22.16 4.42
N VAL A 75 25.09 -22.13 3.54
CA VAL A 75 24.34 -20.92 3.18
C VAL A 75 23.30 -20.64 4.26
N ILE A 76 23.49 -19.57 5.04
CA ILE A 76 22.56 -19.07 6.05
C ILE A 76 21.68 -18.00 5.42
N TYR A 77 20.37 -18.19 5.50
CA TYR A 77 19.40 -17.18 5.07
C TYR A 77 19.07 -16.26 6.24
N THR A 78 19.23 -14.96 6.01
CA THR A 78 18.89 -13.87 6.93
C THR A 78 17.86 -12.97 6.26
N ILE A 79 16.81 -12.60 6.97
CA ILE A 79 15.82 -11.66 6.45
C ILE A 79 16.22 -10.24 6.81
N ASP A 80 16.19 -9.36 5.81
CA ASP A 80 16.28 -7.93 6.02
C ASP A 80 14.87 -7.37 6.29
N ARG A 81 14.58 -7.17 7.59
CA ARG A 81 13.30 -6.60 8.05
C ARG A 81 13.10 -5.17 7.50
N CYS A 82 14.17 -4.40 7.30
CA CYS A 82 14.09 -3.07 6.72
C CYS A 82 13.65 -3.11 5.26
N ALA A 83 14.10 -4.11 4.49
CA ALA A 83 13.70 -4.32 3.09
C ALA A 83 12.23 -4.79 2.94
N ILE A 84 11.71 -5.54 3.91
CA ILE A 84 10.30 -5.95 3.91
C ILE A 84 9.40 -4.78 4.30
N LEU A 85 9.81 -3.99 5.29
CA LEU A 85 9.10 -2.79 5.67
C LEU A 85 9.18 -1.71 4.56
N SER A 86 10.27 -1.63 3.80
CA SER A 86 10.35 -0.71 2.65
C SER A 86 9.36 -1.05 1.53
N LEU A 87 8.94 -2.32 1.43
CA LEU A 87 7.87 -2.76 0.53
C LEU A 87 6.53 -2.08 0.87
N ALA A 88 6.25 -1.90 2.15
CA ALA A 88 5.05 -1.21 2.64
C ALA A 88 5.09 0.31 2.47
N ARG A 89 6.29 0.90 2.37
CA ARG A 89 6.51 2.33 2.71
C ARG A 89 6.73 3.28 1.53
N ALA A 90 6.99 2.80 0.31
CA ALA A 90 7.27 3.70 -0.83
C ALA A 90 6.54 3.35 -2.12
N ALA A 91 6.19 2.08 -2.32
CA ALA A 91 5.66 1.63 -3.59
C ALA A 91 4.24 2.16 -3.81
N ARG A 92 3.24 1.77 -3.01
CA ARG A 92 1.83 1.91 -3.43
C ARG A 92 1.28 3.34 -3.51
N TYR A 93 1.79 4.28 -2.72
CA TYR A 93 1.23 5.64 -2.72
C TYR A 93 1.85 6.55 -3.79
N ILE A 94 3.16 6.42 -4.05
CA ILE A 94 3.83 7.07 -5.20
C ILE A 94 3.38 6.42 -6.52
N ILE A 95 3.12 5.11 -6.52
CA ILE A 95 2.58 4.34 -7.66
C ILE A 95 1.26 4.90 -8.19
N PHE A 96 0.40 5.46 -7.32
CA PHE A 96 -0.96 5.80 -7.73
C PHE A 96 -1.05 7.07 -8.57
N GLN A 97 -0.05 7.97 -8.48
CA GLN A 97 -0.08 9.26 -9.16
C GLN A 97 0.96 9.42 -10.28
N TYR A 98 2.01 8.59 -10.33
CA TYR A 98 3.11 8.79 -11.27
C TYR A 98 3.50 7.57 -12.13
N ASN A 99 3.89 7.89 -13.36
CA ASN A 99 4.41 7.01 -14.41
C ASN A 99 5.41 5.98 -13.86
N LYS A 100 5.41 4.74 -14.40
CA LYS A 100 6.30 3.62 -14.01
C LYS A 100 7.78 4.02 -13.92
N LYS A 101 8.18 5.02 -14.70
CA LYS A 101 9.53 5.61 -14.75
C LYS A 101 9.92 6.33 -13.45
N CYS A 102 9.01 7.04 -12.79
CA CYS A 102 9.29 7.71 -11.50
C CYS A 102 9.63 6.70 -10.40
N ILE A 103 8.93 5.57 -10.36
CA ILE A 103 9.20 4.50 -9.38
C ILE A 103 10.61 3.95 -9.58
N TYR A 104 11.03 3.80 -10.83
CA TYR A 104 12.36 3.31 -11.15
C TYR A 104 13.44 4.30 -10.69
N ILE A 105 13.28 5.59 -10.97
CA ILE A 105 14.20 6.64 -10.47
C ILE A 105 14.24 6.66 -8.95
N PHE A 106 13.08 6.63 -8.28
CA PHE A 106 12.99 6.62 -6.82
C PHE A 106 13.73 5.43 -6.20
N ARG A 107 13.49 4.21 -6.73
CA ARG A 107 14.17 3.00 -6.26
C ARG A 107 15.67 3.02 -6.55
N LEU A 108 16.07 3.57 -7.70
CA LEU A 108 17.47 3.72 -8.06
C LEU A 108 18.21 4.61 -7.05
N LEU A 109 17.61 5.75 -6.71
CA LEU A 109 18.15 6.67 -5.71
C LEU A 109 18.16 6.06 -4.30
N GLN A 110 17.15 5.27 -3.93
CA GLN A 110 17.18 4.53 -2.66
C GLN A 110 18.30 3.49 -2.58
N LEU A 111 18.59 2.81 -3.70
CA LEU A 111 19.60 1.75 -3.77
C LEU A 111 21.03 2.30 -3.82
N ARG A 112 21.25 3.39 -4.56
CA ARG A 112 22.59 3.95 -4.82
C ARG A 112 22.91 5.16 -3.93
N GLY A 113 21.90 5.76 -3.30
CA GLY A 113 22.04 6.95 -2.47
C GLY A 113 22.07 8.23 -3.29
N TYR A 114 23.26 8.83 -3.41
CA TYR A 114 23.47 10.10 -4.09
C TYR A 114 23.87 9.88 -5.55
N LEU A 115 23.11 10.45 -6.49
CA LEU A 115 23.40 10.35 -7.93
C LEU A 115 23.26 11.70 -8.64
N GLU A 116 24.03 11.90 -9.71
CA GLU A 116 23.92 13.04 -10.63
C GLU A 116 22.86 12.78 -11.72
N GLU A 117 22.35 13.84 -12.37
CA GLU A 117 21.35 13.74 -13.46
C GLU A 117 21.84 12.82 -14.60
N ASP A 118 23.07 13.00 -15.08
CA ASP A 118 23.69 12.17 -16.12
C ASP A 118 23.76 10.68 -15.75
N GLN A 119 24.00 10.38 -14.47
CA GLN A 119 24.07 9.01 -13.98
C GLN A 119 22.69 8.37 -13.94
N ILE A 120 21.69 9.14 -13.50
CA ILE A 120 20.30 8.70 -13.48
C ILE A 120 19.86 8.41 -14.92
N GLU A 121 20.11 9.32 -15.86
CA GLU A 121 19.77 9.14 -17.27
C GLU A 121 20.34 7.83 -17.85
N LYS A 122 21.64 7.59 -17.65
CA LYS A 122 22.32 6.39 -18.13
C LYS A 122 21.78 5.10 -17.50
N LEU A 123 21.47 5.13 -16.20
CA LEU A 123 21.00 3.96 -15.45
C LEU A 123 19.51 3.68 -15.66
N THR A 124 18.73 4.68 -16.07
CA THR A 124 17.29 4.56 -16.37
C THR A 124 17.03 4.29 -17.84
N MET A 125 18.04 4.45 -18.70
CA MET A 125 17.91 4.36 -20.17
C MET A 125 16.81 5.29 -20.70
N MET A 126 16.71 6.47 -20.10
CA MET A 126 15.75 7.51 -20.48
C MET A 126 16.46 8.63 -21.23
N SER A 127 15.70 9.47 -21.94
CA SER A 127 16.29 10.68 -22.53
C SER A 127 16.60 11.72 -21.45
N SER A 128 17.58 12.62 -21.68
CA SER A 128 17.89 13.71 -20.76
C SER A 128 16.68 14.60 -20.46
N LYS A 129 15.88 14.91 -21.49
CA LYS A 129 14.67 15.73 -21.35
C LYS A 129 13.67 15.08 -20.40
N GLU A 130 13.35 13.81 -20.65
CA GLU A 130 12.37 13.08 -19.83
C GLU A 130 12.87 12.89 -18.39
N THR A 131 14.15 12.57 -18.21
CA THR A 131 14.75 12.41 -16.88
C THR A 131 14.63 13.70 -16.07
N ARG A 132 14.94 14.85 -16.70
CA ARG A 132 14.84 16.16 -16.06
C ARG A 132 13.40 16.53 -15.68
N GLU A 133 12.45 16.34 -16.58
CA GLU A 133 11.02 16.61 -16.32
C GLU A 133 10.52 15.79 -15.12
N LEU A 134 10.86 14.50 -15.05
CA LEU A 134 10.45 13.66 -13.94
C LEU A 134 11.18 14.00 -12.63
N LEU A 135 12.49 14.31 -12.67
CA LEU A 135 13.23 14.70 -11.48
C LEU A 135 12.70 15.99 -10.86
N TYR A 136 12.35 16.98 -11.69
CA TYR A 136 11.76 18.22 -11.21
C TYR A 136 10.36 18.01 -10.64
N ALA A 137 9.51 17.23 -11.31
CA ALA A 137 8.20 16.87 -10.77
C ALA A 137 8.33 16.13 -9.41
N MET A 138 9.29 15.22 -9.28
CA MET A 138 9.55 14.51 -8.02
C MET A 138 10.15 15.41 -6.93
N LEU A 139 10.83 16.48 -7.31
CA LEU A 139 11.41 17.46 -6.38
C LEU A 139 10.35 18.44 -5.86
N GLU A 140 9.45 18.91 -6.73
CA GLU A 140 8.30 19.74 -6.35
C GLU A 140 7.38 19.01 -5.36
N GLU A 141 7.12 17.73 -5.61
CA GLU A 141 6.28 16.90 -4.73
C GLU A 141 7.02 16.40 -3.46
N GLY A 142 8.32 16.69 -3.30
CA GLY A 142 9.09 16.30 -2.11
C GLY A 142 9.45 14.81 -2.02
N TYR A 143 9.44 14.09 -3.14
CA TYR A 143 9.90 12.70 -3.23
C TYR A 143 11.42 12.59 -3.36
N VAL A 144 12.06 13.57 -4.00
CA VAL A 144 13.51 13.61 -4.22
C VAL A 144 14.06 14.95 -3.75
N PHE A 145 15.25 14.94 -3.16
CA PHE A 145 15.92 16.12 -2.64
C PHE A 145 17.27 16.31 -3.33
N THR A 146 17.69 17.56 -3.50
CA THR A 146 19.00 17.91 -4.05
C THR A 146 19.96 18.33 -2.94
N LYS A 147 21.23 17.92 -3.10
CA LYS A 147 22.35 18.38 -2.28
C LYS A 147 23.38 19.03 -3.19
N PRO A 148 23.63 20.34 -3.07
CA PRO A 148 24.70 21.00 -3.83
C PRO A 148 26.06 20.59 -3.28
N ILE A 149 26.97 20.19 -4.17
CA ILE A 149 28.38 19.93 -3.86
C ILE A 149 29.24 20.83 -4.73
N GLY A 150 30.00 21.73 -4.12
CA GLY A 150 30.96 22.59 -4.79
C GLY A 150 32.24 21.82 -5.12
N LYS A 151 32.76 21.97 -6.36
CA LYS A 151 34.14 21.55 -6.70
C LYS A 151 35.19 22.43 -6.02
N THR A 152 34.79 23.61 -5.55
CA THR A 152 35.62 24.59 -4.84
C THR A 152 34.82 25.08 -3.62
N ASN A 153 35.50 25.63 -2.61
CA ASN A 153 34.86 26.10 -1.36
C ASN A 153 33.82 27.22 -1.61
N ASP A 154 33.93 27.91 -2.74
CA ASP A 154 32.94 28.86 -3.21
C ASP A 154 31.88 28.11 -4.02
N PHE A 155 30.68 27.93 -3.45
CA PHE A 155 29.52 27.25 -4.04
C PHE A 155 28.92 27.96 -5.28
N ALA A 156 29.76 28.61 -6.09
CA ALA A 156 29.39 29.28 -7.33
C ALA A 156 28.64 28.30 -8.27
N PRO A 157 27.48 28.67 -8.85
CA PRO A 157 26.63 27.75 -9.62
C PRO A 157 27.34 27.05 -10.78
N ALA A 158 28.31 27.70 -11.43
CA ALA A 158 29.10 27.12 -12.53
C ALA A 158 30.06 25.99 -12.10
N ARG A 159 30.33 25.85 -10.79
CA ARG A 159 31.26 24.87 -10.21
C ARG A 159 30.60 24.00 -9.14
N THR A 160 29.27 24.04 -9.05
CA THR A 160 28.47 23.24 -8.10
C THR A 160 27.66 22.22 -8.89
N PHE A 161 27.73 20.96 -8.48
CA PHE A 161 26.92 19.88 -9.05
C PHE A 161 25.85 19.48 -8.04
N PHE A 162 24.66 19.14 -8.53
CA PHE A 162 23.54 18.73 -7.68
C PHE A 162 23.45 17.22 -7.64
N LEU A 163 23.53 16.67 -6.43
CA LEU A 163 23.28 15.26 -6.18
C LEU A 163 21.83 15.09 -5.75
N TYR A 164 21.10 14.25 -6.48
CA TYR A 164 19.76 13.80 -6.13
C TYR A 164 19.86 12.66 -5.13
N HIS A 165 19.00 12.68 -4.12
CA HIS A 165 18.87 11.63 -3.13
C HIS A 165 17.45 11.55 -2.58
N VAL A 166 17.11 10.42 -1.95
CA VAL A 166 15.81 10.21 -1.30
C VAL A 166 16.01 10.22 0.21
N ASN A 167 15.28 11.11 0.90
CA ASN A 167 15.19 11.13 2.35
C ASN A 167 13.86 10.50 2.78
N LEU A 168 13.90 9.19 3.05
CA LEU A 168 12.72 8.41 3.41
C LEU A 168 11.91 9.01 4.58
N PRO A 169 12.51 9.38 5.74
CA PRO A 169 11.77 10.04 6.81
C PRO A 169 11.05 11.34 6.38
N GLN A 170 11.68 12.19 5.57
CA GLN A 170 11.05 13.43 5.11
C GLN A 170 9.94 13.15 4.10
N THR A 171 10.18 12.27 3.13
CA THR A 171 9.18 11.87 2.14
C THR A 171 7.95 11.24 2.81
N VAL A 172 8.15 10.37 3.80
CA VAL A 172 7.04 9.74 4.53
C VAL A 172 6.22 10.76 5.33
N ARG A 173 6.85 11.78 5.94
CA ARG A 173 6.11 12.86 6.60
C ARG A 173 5.20 13.62 5.62
N GLY A 174 5.71 13.95 4.43
CA GLY A 174 4.90 14.58 3.38
C GLY A 174 3.74 13.68 2.93
N LEU A 175 4.00 12.38 2.76
CA LEU A 175 2.97 11.40 2.42
C LEU A 175 1.87 11.30 3.50
N VAL A 176 2.22 11.34 4.79
CA VAL A 176 1.24 11.38 5.89
C VAL A 176 0.33 12.59 5.76
N GLU A 177 0.90 13.78 5.57
CA GLU A 177 0.11 15.01 5.44
C GLU A 177 -0.84 14.95 4.24
N TYR A 178 -0.35 14.47 3.08
CA TYR A 178 -1.17 14.28 1.90
C TYR A 178 -2.30 13.27 2.15
N THR A 179 -2.01 12.10 2.73
CA THR A 179 -3.03 11.07 2.98
C THR A 179 -4.06 11.56 3.99
N CYS A 180 -3.66 12.30 5.03
CA CYS A 180 -4.59 12.94 5.96
C CYS A 180 -5.51 13.95 5.25
N LYS A 181 -4.97 14.80 4.37
CA LYS A 181 -5.76 15.75 3.58
C LYS A 181 -6.74 15.03 2.63
N MET A 182 -6.28 13.96 1.98
CA MET A 182 -7.11 13.14 1.09
C MET A 182 -8.25 12.47 1.87
N MET A 183 -7.94 11.83 2.99
CA MET A 183 -8.93 11.20 3.87
C MET A 183 -9.97 12.21 4.36
N ARG A 184 -9.54 13.40 4.79
CA ARG A 184 -10.47 14.47 5.17
C ARG A 184 -11.42 14.82 4.02
N ASN A 185 -10.91 14.98 2.81
CA ASN A 185 -11.72 15.31 1.65
C ASN A 185 -12.74 14.19 1.32
N MET A 186 -12.33 12.92 1.44
CA MET A 186 -13.23 11.76 1.28
C MET A 186 -14.34 11.75 2.33
N VAL A 187 -14.01 12.00 3.61
CA VAL A 187 -15.00 12.06 4.71
C VAL A 187 -15.97 13.22 4.50
N LEU A 188 -15.47 14.40 4.11
CA LEU A 188 -16.33 15.55 3.80
C LEU A 188 -17.26 15.25 2.63
N ARG A 189 -16.76 14.61 1.57
CA ARG A 189 -17.56 14.20 0.42
C ARG A 189 -18.63 13.18 0.81
N ARG A 190 -18.27 12.14 1.57
CA ARG A 190 -19.20 11.13 2.08
C ARG A 190 -20.28 11.75 2.97
N SER A 191 -19.91 12.68 3.85
CA SER A 191 -20.87 13.39 4.69
C SER A 191 -21.79 14.30 3.86
N PHE A 192 -21.29 14.93 2.81
CA PHE A 192 -22.09 15.76 1.91
C PHE A 192 -23.12 14.90 1.16
N GLU A 193 -22.68 13.83 0.50
CA GLU A 193 -23.58 12.95 -0.26
C GLU A 193 -24.62 12.28 0.64
N SER A 194 -24.24 11.88 1.87
CA SER A 194 -25.19 11.30 2.84
C SER A 194 -26.25 12.31 3.32
N ARG A 195 -25.93 13.61 3.32
CA ARG A 195 -26.91 14.66 3.66
C ARG A 195 -27.87 14.92 2.52
N GLU A 196 -27.35 15.04 1.29
CA GLU A 196 -28.17 15.25 0.08
C GLU A 196 -29.17 14.11 -0.13
N HIS A 197 -28.75 12.86 0.09
CA HIS A 197 -29.61 11.69 -0.12
C HIS A 197 -30.38 11.23 1.13
N LYS A 198 -30.33 11.99 2.24
CA LYS A 198 -30.92 11.59 3.53
C LYS A 198 -32.39 11.18 3.42
N HIS A 199 -33.22 12.02 2.81
CA HIS A 199 -34.66 11.74 2.66
C HIS A 199 -34.94 10.50 1.81
N LEU A 200 -34.15 10.31 0.76
CA LEU A 200 -34.28 9.16 -0.14
C LEU A 200 -33.90 7.87 0.58
N THR A 201 -32.84 7.89 1.39
CA THR A 201 -32.44 6.76 2.24
C THR A 201 -33.45 6.48 3.35
N GLU A 202 -34.01 7.50 4.00
CA GLU A 202 -35.07 7.30 5.01
C GLU A 202 -36.33 6.66 4.41
N ARG A 203 -36.73 7.08 3.20
CA ARG A 203 -37.85 6.47 2.47
C ARG A 203 -37.57 5.00 2.13
N GLN A 204 -36.34 4.71 1.69
CA GLN A 204 -35.89 3.34 1.43
C GLN A 204 -35.93 2.45 2.69
N VAL A 205 -35.45 2.93 3.83
CA VAL A 205 -35.45 2.14 5.08
C VAL A 205 -36.88 1.80 5.53
N LYS A 206 -37.82 2.75 5.39
CA LYS A 206 -39.24 2.48 5.69
C LYS A 206 -39.83 1.40 4.77
N MET A 207 -39.51 1.47 3.48
CA MET A 207 -39.92 0.46 2.50
C MET A 207 -39.35 -0.91 2.84
N GLU A 208 -38.04 -1.01 3.12
CA GLU A 208 -37.37 -2.25 3.50
C GLU A 208 -37.99 -2.88 4.77
N SER A 209 -38.35 -2.06 5.77
CA SER A 209 -39.04 -2.55 6.98
C SER A 209 -40.44 -3.13 6.72
N ILE A 210 -41.22 -2.53 5.81
CA ILE A 210 -42.54 -3.04 5.44
C ILE A 210 -42.39 -4.34 4.64
N MET A 211 -41.43 -4.39 3.71
CA MET A 211 -41.13 -5.59 2.94
C MET A 211 -40.70 -6.75 3.83
N GLU A 212 -39.87 -6.49 4.84
CA GLU A 212 -39.43 -7.50 5.80
C GLU A 212 -40.60 -8.02 6.67
N THR A 213 -41.54 -7.14 7.02
CA THR A 213 -42.77 -7.50 7.74
C THR A 213 -43.66 -8.42 6.90
N ILE A 214 -43.84 -8.11 5.60
CA ILE A 214 -44.61 -8.94 4.66
C ILE A 214 -43.92 -10.29 4.42
N ALA A 215 -42.59 -10.29 4.28
CA ALA A 215 -41.82 -11.50 4.07
C ALA A 215 -41.92 -12.48 5.25
N SER A 216 -41.98 -11.93 6.47
CA SER A 216 -42.06 -12.69 7.73
C SER A 216 -43.47 -13.15 8.09
N ASP A 217 -44.49 -12.79 7.31
CA ASP A 217 -45.86 -13.25 7.57
C ASP A 217 -46.04 -14.68 7.04
N ASP A 218 -46.15 -15.64 7.96
CA ASP A 218 -46.33 -17.06 7.64
C ASP A 218 -47.73 -17.40 7.08
N ASN A 219 -48.68 -16.46 7.12
CA ASN A 219 -50.06 -16.68 6.65
C ASN A 219 -50.27 -16.36 5.17
N LEU A 220 -49.27 -15.78 4.49
CA LEU A 220 -49.36 -15.40 3.08
C LEU A 220 -48.68 -16.45 2.19
N ASP A 221 -49.33 -16.77 1.06
CA ASP A 221 -48.72 -17.59 0.02
C ASP A 221 -47.57 -16.84 -0.66
N GLU A 222 -46.53 -17.56 -1.09
CA GLU A 222 -45.32 -16.97 -1.70
C GLU A 222 -45.61 -16.09 -2.94
N GLU A 223 -46.64 -16.41 -3.74
CA GLU A 223 -47.05 -15.55 -4.85
C GLU A 223 -47.68 -14.24 -4.37
N THR A 224 -48.49 -14.28 -3.30
CA THR A 224 -49.14 -13.09 -2.73
C THR A 224 -48.13 -12.18 -2.03
N LYS A 225 -47.13 -12.74 -1.33
CA LYS A 225 -46.00 -11.99 -0.77
C LYS A 225 -45.27 -11.21 -1.85
N LYS A 226 -44.95 -11.86 -2.97
CA LYS A 226 -44.19 -11.27 -4.07
C LYS A 226 -44.94 -10.13 -4.77
N GLN A 227 -46.26 -10.27 -4.94
CA GLN A 227 -47.12 -9.21 -5.47
C GLN A 227 -47.16 -8.01 -4.52
N GLN A 228 -47.46 -8.24 -3.24
CA GLN A 228 -47.51 -7.17 -2.22
C GLN A 228 -46.17 -6.43 -2.08
N MET A 229 -45.05 -7.15 -2.13
CA MET A 229 -43.72 -6.54 -2.12
C MET A 229 -43.48 -5.63 -3.34
N THR A 230 -43.91 -6.06 -4.54
CA THR A 230 -43.73 -5.28 -5.77
C THR A 230 -44.58 -4.00 -5.73
N GLU A 231 -45.82 -4.08 -5.23
CA GLU A 231 -46.68 -2.92 -5.04
C GLU A 231 -46.11 -1.91 -4.03
N VAL A 232 -45.58 -2.41 -2.90
CA VAL A 232 -44.89 -1.58 -1.91
C VAL A 232 -43.66 -0.93 -2.52
N GLU A 233 -42.84 -1.66 -3.28
CA GLU A 233 -41.66 -1.08 -3.94
C GLU A 233 -42.03 0.03 -4.95
N GLU A 234 -43.09 -0.13 -5.73
CA GLU A 234 -43.54 0.87 -6.71
C GLU A 234 -44.20 2.09 -6.04
N MET A 235 -44.89 1.89 -4.92
CA MET A 235 -45.47 2.98 -4.14
C MET A 235 -44.39 3.85 -3.47
N TYR A 236 -43.33 3.22 -2.96
CA TYR A 236 -42.28 3.91 -2.21
C TYR A 236 -41.11 4.41 -3.06
N LEU A 237 -40.82 3.88 -4.25
CA LEU A 237 -39.68 4.35 -5.04
C LEU A 237 -39.97 4.29 -6.55
N SER A 238 -39.77 5.42 -7.22
CA SER A 238 -39.77 5.47 -8.70
C SER A 238 -38.54 4.77 -9.28
N ASN A 239 -38.62 4.32 -10.54
CA ASN A 239 -37.47 3.79 -11.26
C ASN A 239 -36.28 4.77 -11.30
N ALA A 240 -36.54 6.09 -11.36
CA ALA A 240 -35.48 7.10 -11.29
C ALA A 240 -34.82 7.18 -9.90
N ASP A 241 -35.63 7.07 -8.83
CA ASP A 241 -35.17 7.06 -7.45
C ASP A 241 -34.30 5.84 -7.16
N ARG A 242 -34.71 4.66 -7.67
CA ARG A 242 -33.93 3.41 -7.58
C ARG A 242 -32.58 3.55 -8.27
N ALA A 243 -32.56 4.09 -9.49
CA ALA A 243 -31.30 4.32 -10.22
C ALA A 243 -30.39 5.33 -9.50
N MET A 244 -30.95 6.35 -8.86
CA MET A 244 -30.20 7.31 -8.05
C MET A 244 -29.61 6.65 -6.79
N LEU A 245 -30.39 5.84 -6.08
CA LEU A 245 -29.95 5.08 -4.91
C LEU A 245 -28.82 4.11 -5.25
N ASP A 246 -28.91 3.40 -6.37
CA ASP A 246 -27.85 2.49 -6.82
C ASP A 246 -26.55 3.22 -7.13
N ARG A 247 -26.63 4.39 -7.78
CA ARG A 247 -25.46 5.25 -8.04
C ARG A 247 -24.84 5.73 -6.73
N PHE A 248 -25.67 6.19 -5.80
CA PHE A 248 -25.23 6.63 -4.47
C PHE A 248 -24.56 5.48 -3.70
N ARG A 249 -25.16 4.29 -3.64
CA ARG A 249 -24.60 3.11 -2.96
C ARG A 249 -23.25 2.70 -3.55
N LYS A 250 -23.12 2.69 -4.88
CA LYS A 250 -21.85 2.39 -5.56
C LYS A 250 -20.78 3.44 -5.23
N ALA A 251 -21.13 4.73 -5.31
CA ALA A 251 -20.22 5.81 -4.95
C ALA A 251 -19.79 5.74 -3.47
N GLN A 252 -20.73 5.50 -2.57
CA GLN A 252 -20.47 5.38 -1.14
C GLN A 252 -19.57 4.18 -0.82
N THR A 253 -19.81 3.03 -1.47
CA THR A 253 -18.94 1.84 -1.33
C THR A 253 -17.51 2.14 -1.77
N LEU A 254 -17.33 2.82 -2.91
CA LEU A 254 -16.01 3.21 -3.40
C LEU A 254 -15.31 4.19 -2.45
N LEU A 255 -16.04 5.18 -1.91
CA LEU A 255 -15.50 6.12 -0.94
C LEU A 255 -15.06 5.43 0.36
N ILE A 256 -15.88 4.52 0.90
CA ILE A 256 -15.55 3.76 2.11
C ILE A 256 -14.34 2.83 1.88
N ALA A 257 -14.29 2.15 0.74
CA ALA A 257 -13.15 1.32 0.38
C ALA A 257 -11.86 2.16 0.30
N SER A 258 -11.93 3.34 -0.32
CA SER A 258 -10.80 4.27 -0.43
C SER A 258 -10.37 4.85 0.92
N GLU A 259 -11.33 5.15 1.81
CA GLU A 259 -11.09 5.60 3.19
C GLU A 259 -10.31 4.51 3.96
N THR A 260 -10.75 3.25 3.85
CA THR A 260 -10.11 2.09 4.46
C THR A 260 -8.69 1.87 3.94
N GLU A 261 -8.47 2.01 2.63
CA GLU A 261 -7.14 1.87 2.04
C GLU A 261 -6.18 2.99 2.48
N SER A 262 -6.70 4.21 2.60
CA SER A 262 -5.96 5.38 3.10
C SER A 262 -5.57 5.23 4.57
N GLU A 263 -6.44 4.65 5.39
CA GLU A 263 -6.16 4.36 6.80
C GLU A 263 -5.04 3.33 6.95
N LYS A 264 -5.08 2.26 6.16
CA LYS A 264 -3.99 1.26 6.11
C LYS A 264 -2.65 1.90 5.74
N ALA A 265 -2.65 2.81 4.76
CA ALA A 265 -1.45 3.55 4.37
C ALA A 265 -0.93 4.44 5.50
N LEU A 266 -1.81 5.20 6.17
CA LEU A 266 -1.44 6.03 7.33
C LEU A 266 -0.86 5.21 8.48
N PHE A 267 -1.43 4.04 8.76
CA PHE A 267 -0.90 3.13 9.76
C PHE A 267 0.53 2.68 9.41
N ALA A 268 0.77 2.29 8.16
CA ALA A 268 2.11 1.92 7.70
C ALA A 268 3.11 3.09 7.77
N PHE A 269 2.68 4.32 7.46
CA PHE A 269 3.51 5.52 7.55
C PHE A 269 3.78 5.97 8.98
N ARG A 270 2.86 5.74 9.92
CA ARG A 270 3.10 5.96 11.34
C ARG A 270 4.15 4.97 11.87
N LEU A 271 4.05 3.71 11.46
CA LEU A 271 4.94 2.64 11.91
C LEU A 271 6.40 2.74 11.42
N PHE A 272 6.72 2.94 10.13
CA PHE A 272 7.01 4.31 9.69
C PHE A 272 7.94 5.09 10.62
N MET A 273 7.43 6.25 10.94
CA MET A 273 8.11 7.28 11.71
C MET A 273 8.52 6.78 13.09
N ASP A 274 7.72 5.92 13.73
CA ASP A 274 8.01 5.35 15.05
C ASP A 274 9.24 4.45 15.05
N PHE A 275 9.51 3.74 13.96
CA PHE A 275 10.74 2.96 13.80
C PHE A 275 11.94 3.85 13.47
N ALA A 276 11.76 4.81 12.56
CA ALA A 276 12.82 5.72 12.17
C ALA A 276 13.34 6.57 13.34
N SER A 277 12.46 6.97 14.26
CA SER A 277 12.82 7.72 15.48
C SER A 277 13.51 6.87 16.56
N ARG A 278 13.43 5.53 16.47
CA ARG A 278 14.10 4.61 17.40
C ARG A 278 15.50 4.21 16.95
N ILE A 279 15.86 4.48 15.70
CA ILE A 279 17.16 4.12 15.11
C ILE A 279 18.09 5.33 14.97
N SER A 280 17.54 6.54 14.95
CA SER A 280 18.29 7.79 15.12
C SER A 280 18.70 8.00 16.57
#